data_AF-A0A971TEM5-F1
#
_entry.id   AF-A0A971TEM5-F1
#
_cell.length_a   1.000
_cell.length_b   1.000
_cell.length_c   1.000
_cell.angle_alpha   90.00
_cell.angle_beta   90.00
_cell.angle_gamma   90.00
#
_symmetry.space_group_name_H-M   'P 1'
#
loop_
_entity.id
_entity.type
_entity.pdbx_description
1 polymer ?
#
loop_
_entity_poly.entity_id
_entity_poly.type
_entity_poly.pdbx_seq_one_letter_code
_entity_poly.pdbx_strand_id
1 'polypeptide(L)'
;MDAASTAEADALRESCERAVPTIEELWPAWTGDVPIVVSTSELAPGVAAQVEGRAVSHHPAEEDRVLVGAGVVAQLSPEGLDLVMRHELTHLAMRSTGTAPIPLWASEGLAEWIGYQGVTDERSERAADLQALEAAVSEGRWTRPLPGPAELGNNETRADAYTAAWLAVSILVDEVGLHDVTDAMRPTGGTASDGNGTRESEQPRSADDVALTQGFLQRVGISGEWLEERWHTELALRAAVG
;
A
#
# COMPACT_ATOMS: atom_id res chain seq x y z
N MET A 1 0.60 31.64 4.67
CA MET A 1 -0.07 30.40 5.10
C MET A 1 -1.24 30.28 4.18
N ASP A 2 -1.02 29.65 3.03
CA ASP A 2 -2.09 29.49 2.06
C ASP A 2 -2.82 28.22 2.47
N ALA A 3 -3.97 28.41 3.12
CA ALA A 3 -4.88 27.32 3.39
C ALA A 3 -5.30 26.70 2.05
N ALA A 4 -5.56 25.39 2.05
CA ALA A 4 -6.19 24.72 0.92
C ALA A 4 -7.39 25.55 0.46
N SER A 5 -7.54 25.73 -0.85
CA SER A 5 -8.72 26.43 -1.37
C SER A 5 -9.99 25.67 -0.96
N THR A 6 -11.13 26.33 -0.82
CA THR A 6 -12.39 25.65 -0.46
C THR A 6 -12.70 24.48 -1.39
N ALA A 7 -12.45 24.65 -2.69
CA ALA A 7 -12.64 23.58 -3.69
C ALA A 7 -11.68 22.39 -3.50
N GLU A 8 -10.42 22.64 -3.12
CA GLU A 8 -9.44 21.58 -2.83
C GLU A 8 -9.84 20.79 -1.59
N ALA A 9 -10.27 21.48 -0.53
CA ALA A 9 -10.77 20.84 0.68
C ALA A 9 -12.05 20.04 0.43
N ASP A 10 -12.94 20.54 -0.44
CA ASP A 10 -14.17 19.83 -0.82
C ASP A 10 -13.87 18.56 -1.62
N ALA A 11 -12.99 18.63 -2.62
CA ALA A 11 -12.57 17.46 -3.41
C ALA A 11 -11.94 16.36 -2.54
N LEU A 12 -11.05 16.74 -1.61
CA LEU A 12 -10.47 15.80 -0.65
C LEU A 12 -11.53 15.16 0.26
N ARG A 13 -12.47 15.96 0.76
CA ARG A 13 -13.55 15.45 1.61
C ARG A 13 -14.42 14.46 0.87
N GLU A 14 -14.89 14.81 -0.32
CA GLU A 14 -15.74 13.94 -1.14
C GLU A 14 -15.03 12.63 -1.50
N SER A 15 -13.72 12.70 -1.79
CA SER A 15 -12.90 11.52 -2.04
C SER A 15 -12.80 10.61 -0.81
N CYS A 16 -12.55 11.18 0.37
CA CYS A 16 -12.56 10.43 1.64
C CYS A 16 -13.94 9.80 1.92
N GLU A 17 -15.02 10.56 1.75
CA GLU A 17 -16.39 10.06 1.96
C GLU A 17 -16.73 8.86 1.06
N ARG A 18 -16.21 8.82 -0.18
CA ARG A 18 -16.35 7.67 -1.08
C ARG A 18 -15.51 6.45 -0.65
N ALA A 19 -14.39 6.67 0.03
CA ALA A 19 -13.49 5.60 0.46
C ALA A 19 -13.98 4.92 1.75
N VAL A 20 -14.55 5.69 2.69
CA VAL A 20 -14.93 5.22 4.05
C VAL A 20 -15.72 3.90 4.07
N PRO A 21 -16.77 3.68 3.26
CA PRO A 21 -17.57 2.45 3.36
C PRO A 21 -16.76 1.16 3.15
N THR A 22 -15.85 1.14 2.17
CA THR A 22 -14.97 -0.01 1.91
C THR A 22 -14.01 -0.25 3.07
N ILE A 23 -13.51 0.83 3.70
CA ILE A 23 -12.58 0.72 4.83
C ILE A 23 -13.30 0.24 6.10
N GLU A 24 -14.50 0.75 6.39
CA GLU A 24 -15.30 0.33 7.55
C GLU A 24 -15.73 -1.14 7.47
N GLU A 25 -16.00 -1.65 6.27
CA GLU A 25 -16.32 -3.08 6.07
C GLU A 25 -15.16 -3.99 6.51
N LEU A 26 -13.92 -3.60 6.21
CA LEU A 26 -12.71 -4.37 6.52
C LEU A 26 -12.15 -4.08 7.92
N TRP A 27 -12.39 -2.89 8.45
CA TRP A 27 -12.01 -2.46 9.80
C TRP A 27 -13.19 -1.83 10.55
N PRO A 28 -14.15 -2.64 11.06
CA PRO A 28 -15.34 -2.11 11.75
C PRO A 28 -15.07 -1.35 13.05
N ALA A 29 -13.85 -1.46 13.59
CA ALA A 29 -13.41 -0.74 14.79
C ALA A 29 -12.79 0.63 14.47
N TRP A 30 -12.48 0.91 13.20
CA TRP A 30 -11.95 2.20 12.77
C TRP A 30 -13.06 3.24 12.74
N THR A 31 -12.82 4.43 13.29
CA THR A 31 -13.85 5.46 13.46
C THR A 31 -13.83 6.55 12.38
N GLY A 32 -12.85 6.52 11.47
CA GLY A 32 -12.75 7.50 10.38
C GLY A 32 -12.33 8.92 10.79
N ASP A 33 -12.21 9.21 12.09
CA ASP A 33 -11.83 10.52 12.61
C ASP A 33 -10.33 10.80 12.43
N VAL A 34 -9.92 11.19 11.21
CA VAL A 34 -8.51 11.48 10.89
C VAL A 34 -8.36 12.85 10.21
N PRO A 35 -7.46 13.73 10.70
CA PRO A 35 -7.13 14.97 10.02
C PRO A 35 -6.51 14.73 8.64
N ILE A 36 -7.09 15.35 7.61
CA ILE A 36 -6.48 15.48 6.29
C ILE A 36 -5.88 16.88 6.18
N VAL A 37 -4.58 16.96 5.93
CA VAL A 37 -3.81 18.21 5.91
C VAL A 37 -3.13 18.36 4.56
N VAL A 38 -3.42 19.44 3.84
CA VAL A 38 -2.63 19.81 2.66
C VAL A 38 -1.29 20.36 3.15
N SER A 39 -0.21 19.68 2.80
CA SER A 39 1.14 20.02 3.20
C SER A 39 1.56 21.35 2.60
N THR A 40 2.14 22.23 3.42
CA THR A 40 2.77 23.47 2.97
C THR A 40 4.20 23.27 2.47
N SER A 41 4.71 22.04 2.58
CA SER A 41 6.05 21.65 2.16
C SER A 41 5.96 20.54 1.12
N GLU A 42 6.95 20.47 0.23
CA GLU A 42 7.03 19.38 -0.74
C GLU A 42 7.18 18.05 0.00
N LEU A 43 6.37 17.07 -0.40
CA LEU A 43 6.59 15.68 -0.03
C LEU A 43 7.77 15.12 -0.83
N ALA A 44 8.19 13.90 -0.51
CA ALA A 44 9.22 13.23 -1.30
C ALA A 44 8.78 13.14 -2.78
N PRO A 45 9.71 13.24 -3.76
CA PRO A 45 9.31 13.19 -5.16
C PRO A 45 8.54 11.91 -5.48
N GLY A 46 7.44 12.04 -6.22
CA GLY A 46 6.55 10.93 -6.55
C GLY A 46 5.70 10.42 -5.38
N VAL A 47 5.50 11.22 -4.33
CA VAL A 47 4.58 10.95 -3.21
C VAL A 47 3.45 11.98 -3.25
N ALA A 48 2.22 11.52 -3.51
CA ALA A 48 1.04 12.37 -3.60
C ALA A 48 0.42 12.62 -2.21
N ALA A 49 0.41 11.61 -1.35
CA ALA A 49 0.02 11.71 0.04
C ALA A 49 0.83 10.74 0.89
N GLN A 50 0.79 10.90 2.20
CA GLN A 50 1.38 9.96 3.16
C GLN A 50 0.69 10.07 4.52
N VAL A 51 0.56 8.94 5.22
CA VAL A 51 0.24 8.93 6.65
C VAL A 51 1.43 9.40 7.49
N GLU A 52 1.19 10.34 8.40
CA GLU A 52 2.15 10.77 9.42
C GLU A 52 1.55 10.59 10.81
N GLY A 53 2.34 10.06 11.74
CA GLY A 53 1.93 9.89 13.13
C GLY A 53 2.79 8.86 13.84
N ARG A 54 2.74 8.84 15.19
CA ARG A 54 3.57 7.93 15.96
C ARG A 54 2.93 6.54 15.96
N ALA A 55 3.51 5.63 15.19
CA ALA A 55 3.23 4.20 15.33
C ALA A 55 3.97 3.67 16.56
N VAL A 56 3.28 2.89 17.39
CA VAL A 56 3.89 2.04 18.41
C VAL A 56 3.48 0.61 18.10
N SER A 57 4.45 -0.30 18.09
CA SER A 57 4.22 -1.71 17.77
C SER A 57 3.12 -2.31 18.65
N HIS A 58 2.19 -3.06 18.06
CA HIS A 58 1.03 -3.67 18.75
C HIS A 58 0.08 -2.71 19.48
N HIS A 59 0.21 -1.40 19.27
CA HIS A 59 -0.67 -0.38 19.84
C HIS A 59 -1.26 0.48 18.71
N PRO A 60 -2.50 0.98 18.87
CA PRO A 60 -3.04 1.99 17.95
C PRO A 60 -2.10 3.19 17.87
N ALA A 61 -1.92 3.73 16.67
CA ALA A 61 -1.13 4.93 16.48
C ALA A 61 -1.86 6.16 17.07
N GLU A 62 -1.09 7.08 17.64
CA GLU A 62 -1.59 8.35 18.19
C GLU A 62 -1.21 9.50 17.25
N GLU A 63 -2.09 10.51 17.14
CA GLU A 63 -1.86 11.74 16.35
C GLU A 63 -1.70 11.52 14.84
N ASP A 64 -2.22 10.39 14.35
CA ASP A 64 -2.22 10.05 12.93
C ASP A 64 -2.98 11.11 12.11
N ARG A 65 -2.42 11.47 10.96
CA ARG A 65 -2.99 12.38 9.97
C ARG A 65 -2.55 11.96 8.56
N VAL A 66 -3.31 12.35 7.54
CA VAL A 66 -2.86 12.28 6.15
C VAL A 66 -2.28 13.62 5.76
N LEU A 67 -1.03 13.63 5.28
CA LEU A 67 -0.47 14.76 4.57
C LEU A 67 -0.67 14.58 3.07
N VAL A 68 -1.34 15.54 2.42
CA VAL A 68 -1.51 15.58 0.96
C VAL A 68 -0.55 16.61 0.39
N GLY A 69 0.20 16.25 -0.65
CA GLY A 69 1.15 17.15 -1.30
C GLY A 69 0.47 18.40 -1.88
N ALA A 70 1.18 19.53 -1.84
CA ALA A 70 0.67 20.77 -2.40
C ALA A 70 0.35 20.62 -3.89
N GLY A 71 -0.85 21.00 -4.31
CA GLY A 71 -1.27 20.97 -5.71
C GLY A 71 -1.55 19.58 -6.28
N VAL A 72 -1.54 18.52 -5.46
CA VAL A 72 -1.86 17.14 -5.89
C VAL A 72 -3.29 17.06 -6.41
N VAL A 73 -4.24 17.68 -5.71
CA VAL A 73 -5.66 17.71 -6.11
C VAL A 73 -5.86 18.34 -7.49
N ALA A 74 -5.03 19.31 -7.88
CA ALA A 74 -5.11 19.94 -9.18
C ALA A 74 -4.43 19.13 -10.32
N GLN A 75 -3.54 18.20 -9.97
CA GLN A 75 -2.79 17.38 -10.92
C GLN A 75 -3.48 16.05 -11.22
N LEU A 76 -4.23 15.52 -10.25
CA LEU A 76 -4.93 14.24 -10.39
C LEU A 76 -6.32 14.40 -11.02
N SER A 77 -6.76 13.35 -11.71
CA SER A 77 -8.18 13.16 -11.99
C SER A 77 -8.94 12.89 -10.68
N PRO A 78 -10.28 13.06 -10.65
CA PRO A 78 -11.09 12.64 -9.51
C PRO A 78 -10.86 11.18 -9.11
N GLU A 79 -10.71 10.28 -10.09
CA GLU A 79 -10.43 8.86 -9.86
C GLU A 79 -9.02 8.63 -9.29
N GLY A 80 -8.03 9.38 -9.77
CA GLY A 80 -6.67 9.33 -9.22
C GLY A 80 -6.62 9.84 -7.78
N LEU A 81 -7.42 10.86 -7.44
CA LEU A 81 -7.56 11.33 -6.07
C LEU A 81 -8.23 10.28 -5.19
N ASP A 82 -9.28 9.61 -5.68
CA ASP A 82 -9.96 8.52 -4.97
C ASP A 82 -9.04 7.34 -4.68
N LEU A 83 -8.20 6.96 -5.64
CA LEU A 83 -7.18 5.93 -5.45
C LEU A 83 -6.22 6.33 -4.32
N VAL A 84 -5.64 7.54 -4.38
CA VAL A 84 -4.70 8.03 -3.36
C VAL A 84 -5.35 8.10 -1.99
N MET A 85 -6.54 8.69 -1.87
CA MET A 85 -7.17 8.84 -0.55
C MET A 85 -7.61 7.50 0.03
N ARG A 86 -8.09 6.57 -0.79
CA ARG A 86 -8.44 5.22 -0.33
C ARG A 86 -7.20 4.42 0.08
N HIS A 87 -6.08 4.59 -0.63
CA HIS A 87 -4.79 4.03 -0.25
C HIS A 87 -4.36 4.53 1.15
N GLU A 88 -4.33 5.84 1.38
CA GLU A 88 -3.90 6.39 2.68
C GLU A 88 -4.85 6.05 3.84
N LEU A 89 -6.17 6.06 3.60
CA LEU A 89 -7.15 5.66 4.63
C LEU A 89 -7.03 4.17 4.98
N THR A 90 -6.60 3.33 4.04
CA THR A 90 -6.29 1.92 4.33
C THR A 90 -5.14 1.82 5.34
N HIS A 91 -4.05 2.57 5.16
CA HIS A 91 -2.93 2.59 6.11
C HIS A 91 -3.37 3.04 7.51
N LEU A 92 -4.24 4.04 7.60
CA LEU A 92 -4.80 4.50 8.88
C LEU A 92 -5.64 3.43 9.56
N ALA A 93 -6.49 2.74 8.80
CA ALA A 93 -7.31 1.66 9.33
C ALA A 93 -6.45 0.48 9.83
N MET A 94 -5.42 0.08 9.07
CA MET A 94 -4.43 -0.93 9.50
C MET A 94 -3.76 -0.53 10.83
N ARG A 95 -3.36 0.74 10.98
CA ARG A 95 -2.71 1.26 12.20
C ARG A 95 -3.65 1.35 13.39
N SER A 96 -4.94 1.59 13.16
CA SER A 96 -5.95 1.75 14.22
C SER A 96 -6.16 0.48 15.04
N THR A 97 -5.93 -0.70 14.46
CA THR A 97 -6.05 -1.99 15.15
C THR A 97 -4.77 -2.43 15.86
N GLY A 98 -3.77 -1.55 15.90
CA GLY A 98 -2.37 -1.89 16.13
C GLY A 98 -1.77 -2.53 14.88
N THR A 99 -0.49 -2.29 14.60
CA THR A 99 0.21 -3.01 13.53
C THR A 99 0.89 -4.24 14.12
N ALA A 100 0.55 -5.43 13.59
CA ALA A 100 1.53 -6.51 13.63
C ALA A 100 2.79 -6.02 12.89
N PRO A 101 3.97 -6.57 13.15
CA PRO A 101 5.06 -6.33 12.24
C PRO A 101 4.70 -7.06 10.92
N ILE A 102 4.23 -6.27 9.94
CA ILE A 102 3.77 -6.69 8.60
C ILE A 102 4.90 -6.32 7.63
N PRO A 103 5.24 -7.17 6.65
CA PRO A 103 6.22 -6.80 5.64
C PRO A 103 5.67 -5.67 4.77
N LEU A 104 6.51 -4.68 4.44
CA LEU A 104 6.08 -3.46 3.75
C LEU A 104 5.38 -3.73 2.41
N TRP A 105 5.82 -4.73 1.64
CA TRP A 105 5.15 -5.10 0.38
C TRP A 105 3.70 -5.51 0.58
N ALA A 106 3.35 -6.13 1.73
CA ALA A 106 1.99 -6.59 1.97
C ALA A 106 1.08 -5.42 2.39
N SER A 107 1.59 -4.49 3.21
CA SER A 107 0.83 -3.28 3.57
C SER A 107 0.60 -2.38 2.36
N GLU A 108 1.66 -2.09 1.59
CA GLU A 108 1.55 -1.27 0.38
C GLU A 108 0.71 -1.97 -0.69
N GLY A 109 0.93 -3.27 -0.91
CA GLY A 109 0.17 -4.04 -1.89
C GLY A 109 -1.32 -4.12 -1.57
N LEU A 110 -1.71 -4.18 -0.29
CA LEU A 110 -3.12 -4.17 0.11
C LEU A 110 -3.72 -2.76 0.03
N ALA A 111 -3.00 -1.73 0.43
CA ALA A 111 -3.43 -0.34 0.24
C ALA A 111 -3.64 -0.02 -1.24
N GLU A 112 -2.76 -0.50 -2.12
CA GLU A 112 -2.93 -0.46 -3.57
C GLU A 112 -4.13 -1.28 -4.04
N TRP A 113 -4.31 -2.52 -3.57
CA TRP A 113 -5.41 -3.37 -4.00
C TRP A 113 -6.77 -2.77 -3.64
N ILE A 114 -6.90 -2.23 -2.42
CA ILE A 114 -8.10 -1.53 -1.97
C ILE A 114 -8.24 -0.21 -2.72
N GLY A 115 -7.15 0.53 -2.90
CA GLY A 115 -7.10 1.81 -3.62
C GLY A 115 -7.77 1.76 -5.00
N TYR A 116 -7.56 0.68 -5.75
CA TYR A 116 -8.15 0.49 -7.07
C TYR A 116 -9.61 0.04 -7.08
N GLN A 117 -10.17 -0.39 -5.94
CA GLN A 117 -11.58 -0.82 -5.87
C GLN A 117 -12.53 0.32 -6.26
N GLY A 118 -13.28 0.13 -7.35
CA GLY A 118 -14.26 1.11 -7.83
C GLY A 118 -13.68 2.19 -8.75
N VAL A 119 -12.42 2.08 -9.18
CA VAL A 119 -11.87 2.90 -10.26
C VAL A 119 -12.38 2.35 -11.60
N THR A 120 -13.09 3.18 -12.36
CA THR A 120 -13.79 2.74 -13.59
C THR A 120 -12.86 2.13 -14.64
N ASP A 121 -11.66 2.69 -14.80
CA ASP A 121 -10.64 2.24 -15.75
C ASP A 121 -9.52 1.40 -15.10
N GLU A 122 -9.74 0.86 -13.88
CA GLU A 122 -8.78 0.04 -13.12
C GLU A 122 -8.11 -1.03 -14.00
N ARG A 123 -8.91 -1.74 -14.81
CA ARG A 123 -8.42 -2.82 -15.66
C ARG A 123 -7.42 -2.34 -16.71
N SER A 124 -7.62 -1.15 -17.26
CA SER A 124 -6.77 -0.60 -18.32
C SER A 124 -5.47 -0.04 -17.76
N GLU A 125 -5.54 0.67 -16.63
CA GLU A 125 -4.35 1.22 -15.97
C GLU A 125 -3.45 0.09 -15.43
N ARG A 126 -4.04 -0.87 -14.70
CA ARG A 126 -3.28 -2.02 -14.19
C ARG A 126 -2.70 -2.89 -15.30
N ALA A 127 -3.40 -3.01 -16.43
CA ALA A 127 -2.87 -3.73 -17.59
C ALA A 127 -1.56 -3.10 -18.11
N ALA A 128 -1.52 -1.78 -18.25
CA ALA A 128 -0.32 -1.08 -18.72
C ALA A 128 0.85 -1.22 -17.73
N ASP A 129 0.59 -1.08 -16.42
CA ASP A 129 1.59 -1.27 -15.37
C ASP A 129 2.16 -2.70 -15.38
N LEU A 130 1.28 -3.70 -15.50
CA LEU A 130 1.69 -5.11 -15.58
C LEU A 130 2.51 -5.41 -16.83
N GLN A 131 2.19 -4.80 -17.98
CA GLN A 131 2.98 -4.93 -19.20
C GLN A 131 4.38 -4.31 -19.04
N ALA A 132 4.47 -3.14 -18.43
CA ALA A 132 5.76 -2.50 -18.14
C ALA A 132 6.62 -3.35 -17.19
N LEU A 133 6.00 -3.91 -16.16
CA LEU A 133 6.66 -4.80 -15.20
C LEU A 133 7.08 -6.13 -15.83
N GLU A 134 6.24 -6.75 -16.68
CA GLU A 134 6.59 -7.95 -17.43
C GLU A 134 7.79 -7.70 -18.34
N ALA A 135 7.80 -6.59 -19.07
CA ALA A 135 8.95 -6.20 -19.89
C ALA A 135 10.22 -6.03 -19.04
N ALA A 136 10.12 -5.40 -17.86
CA ALA A 136 11.25 -5.25 -16.95
C ALA A 136 11.77 -6.59 -16.42
N VAL A 137 10.89 -7.57 -16.17
CA VAL A 137 11.27 -8.94 -15.78
C VAL A 137 11.95 -9.67 -16.94
N SER A 138 11.37 -9.61 -18.14
CA SER A 138 11.91 -10.23 -19.35
C SER A 138 13.28 -9.66 -19.77
N GLU A 139 13.54 -8.40 -19.48
CA GLU A 139 14.83 -7.73 -19.68
C GLU A 139 15.84 -7.95 -18.53
N GLY A 140 15.43 -8.61 -17.44
CA GLY A 140 16.26 -8.82 -16.26
C GLY A 140 16.48 -7.56 -15.40
N ARG A 141 15.71 -6.50 -15.63
CA ARG A 141 15.74 -5.26 -14.83
C ARG A 141 14.94 -5.37 -13.53
N TRP A 142 13.99 -6.31 -13.45
CA TRP A 142 13.22 -6.61 -12.24
C TRP A 142 13.31 -8.09 -11.87
N THR A 143 13.60 -8.37 -10.60
CA THR A 143 13.77 -9.75 -10.09
C THR A 143 13.10 -9.97 -8.73
N ARG A 144 12.22 -9.05 -8.30
CA ARG A 144 11.71 -9.00 -6.93
C ARG A 144 10.18 -9.13 -6.90
N PRO A 145 9.63 -10.36 -6.91
CA PRO A 145 8.20 -10.59 -6.81
C PRO A 145 7.57 -9.96 -5.56
N LEU A 146 8.28 -9.98 -4.44
CA LEU A 146 7.91 -9.22 -3.24
C LEU A 146 8.98 -8.13 -3.03
N PRO A 147 8.69 -6.85 -3.36
CA PRO A 147 9.68 -5.79 -3.20
C PRO A 147 10.05 -5.57 -1.73
N GLY A 148 11.28 -5.16 -1.44
CA GLY A 148 11.71 -4.75 -0.11
C GLY A 148 11.57 -3.24 0.10
N PRO A 149 11.95 -2.74 1.30
CA PRO A 149 11.95 -1.31 1.59
C PRO A 149 12.82 -0.48 0.64
N ALA A 150 13.92 -1.05 0.13
CA ALA A 150 14.80 -0.36 -0.81
C ALA A 150 14.11 -0.09 -2.15
N GLU A 151 13.42 -1.09 -2.70
CA GLU A 151 12.72 -0.96 -3.99
C GLU A 151 11.49 -0.06 -3.88
N LEU A 152 10.74 -0.12 -2.77
CA LEU A 152 9.56 0.73 -2.52
C LEU A 152 9.95 2.19 -2.21
N GLY A 153 11.09 2.39 -1.55
CA GLY A 153 11.61 3.71 -1.20
C GLY A 153 12.29 4.45 -2.34
N ASN A 154 12.74 3.75 -3.38
CA ASN A 154 13.47 4.34 -4.51
C ASN A 154 12.51 4.81 -5.62
N ASN A 155 12.56 6.10 -5.95
CA ASN A 155 11.72 6.71 -6.99
C ASN A 155 11.85 6.04 -8.36
N GLU A 156 13.02 5.53 -8.72
CA GLU A 156 13.26 4.91 -10.03
C GLU A 156 12.58 3.54 -10.15
N THR A 157 12.47 2.81 -9.04
CA THR A 157 11.88 1.46 -9.00
C THR A 157 10.47 1.44 -8.42
N ARG A 158 9.96 2.58 -7.92
CA ARG A 158 8.72 2.65 -7.14
C ARG A 158 7.52 2.12 -7.92
N ALA A 159 7.35 2.52 -9.18
CA ALA A 159 6.21 2.07 -9.98
C ALA A 159 6.19 0.53 -10.15
N ASP A 160 7.33 -0.05 -10.53
CA ASP A 160 7.49 -1.51 -10.64
C ASP A 160 7.28 -2.20 -9.28
N ALA A 161 7.80 -1.62 -8.19
CA ALA A 161 7.64 -2.15 -6.84
C ALA A 161 6.18 -2.18 -6.39
N TYR A 162 5.45 -1.07 -6.52
CA TYR A 162 4.03 -1.01 -6.14
C TYR A 162 3.18 -1.95 -7.01
N THR A 163 3.47 -2.04 -8.30
CA THR A 163 2.81 -2.99 -9.21
C THR A 163 3.09 -4.44 -8.81
N ALA A 164 4.33 -4.77 -8.46
CA ALA A 164 4.71 -6.10 -7.98
C ALA A 164 4.03 -6.46 -6.66
N ALA A 165 3.99 -5.52 -5.71
CA ALA A 165 3.31 -5.68 -4.42
C ALA A 165 1.79 -5.86 -4.58
N TRP A 166 1.16 -5.04 -5.41
CA TRP A 166 -0.26 -5.18 -5.76
C TRP A 166 -0.56 -6.54 -6.39
N LEU A 167 0.28 -7.02 -7.32
CA LEU A 167 0.10 -8.33 -7.94
C LEU A 167 0.21 -9.45 -6.91
N ALA A 168 1.20 -9.39 -6.01
CA ALA A 168 1.36 -10.36 -4.94
C ALA A 168 0.13 -10.43 -4.03
N VAL A 169 -0.40 -9.27 -3.60
CA VAL A 169 -1.62 -9.23 -2.78
C VAL A 169 -2.84 -9.68 -3.56
N SER A 170 -2.96 -9.31 -4.84
CA SER A 170 -4.06 -9.77 -5.70
C SER A 170 -4.13 -11.30 -5.77
N ILE A 171 -2.97 -11.95 -5.92
CA ILE A 171 -2.86 -13.42 -5.92
C ILE A 171 -3.31 -14.01 -4.59
N LEU A 172 -2.90 -13.40 -3.47
CA LEU A 172 -3.34 -13.86 -2.15
C LEU A 172 -4.84 -13.69 -1.96
N VAL A 173 -5.41 -12.55 -2.38
CA VAL A 173 -6.85 -12.30 -2.31
C VAL A 173 -7.62 -13.29 -3.20
N ASP A 174 -7.11 -13.60 -4.39
CA ASP A 174 -7.73 -14.59 -5.28
C ASP A 174 -7.70 -16.01 -4.69
N GLU A 175 -6.65 -16.36 -3.94
CA GLU A 175 -6.43 -17.69 -3.38
C GLU A 175 -7.17 -17.91 -2.05
N VAL A 176 -7.01 -16.98 -1.10
CA VAL A 176 -7.52 -17.13 0.28
C VAL A 176 -8.66 -16.15 0.62
N GLY A 177 -8.90 -15.15 -0.23
CA GLY A 177 -9.90 -14.11 0.03
C GLY A 177 -9.35 -12.93 0.83
N LEU A 178 -10.01 -11.78 0.65
CA LEU A 178 -9.61 -10.50 1.26
C LEU A 178 -9.64 -10.53 2.80
N HIS A 179 -10.63 -11.19 3.38
CA HIS A 179 -10.74 -11.29 4.84
C HIS A 179 -9.53 -11.99 5.45
N ASP A 180 -9.13 -13.15 4.93
CA ASP A 180 -7.98 -13.90 5.46
C ASP A 180 -6.67 -13.11 5.31
N VAL A 181 -6.51 -12.35 4.22
CA VAL A 181 -5.38 -11.42 4.04
C VAL A 181 -5.39 -10.31 5.10
N THR A 182 -6.53 -9.64 5.31
CA THR A 182 -6.65 -8.57 6.31
C THR A 182 -6.49 -9.07 7.74
N ASP A 183 -7.01 -10.26 8.05
CA ASP A 183 -6.91 -10.90 9.37
C ASP A 183 -5.45 -11.23 9.69
N ALA A 184 -4.67 -11.70 8.71
CA ALA A 184 -3.24 -11.96 8.85
C ALA A 184 -2.40 -10.69 9.10
N MET A 185 -2.93 -9.50 8.83
CA MET A 185 -2.26 -8.23 9.12
C MET A 185 -2.50 -7.72 10.55
N ARG A 186 -3.53 -8.21 11.25
CA ARG A 186 -3.83 -7.74 12.61
C ARG A 186 -2.82 -8.25 13.64
N PRO A 187 -2.55 -7.51 14.73
CA PRO A 187 -1.63 -7.94 15.78
C PRO A 187 -2.04 -9.29 16.34
N THR A 188 -1.13 -10.26 16.30
CA THR A 188 -1.20 -11.40 17.21
C THR A 188 -0.71 -10.90 18.58
N GLY A 189 -1.38 -11.28 19.67
CA GLY A 189 -1.12 -10.74 21.02
C GLY A 189 0.23 -11.14 21.64
N GLY A 190 1.35 -10.77 21.02
CA GLY A 190 2.71 -10.96 21.48
C GLY A 190 3.48 -9.64 21.59
N THR A 191 4.34 -9.52 22.59
CA THR A 191 5.11 -8.32 22.93
C THR A 191 6.26 -8.06 21.94
N ALA A 192 6.33 -6.86 21.36
CA ALA A 192 7.40 -6.42 20.45
C ALA A 192 8.73 -6.10 21.13
N SER A 193 9.80 -6.26 20.35
CA SER A 193 11.05 -5.50 20.47
C SER A 193 11.06 -4.39 19.41
N ASP A 194 11.34 -3.15 19.82
CA ASP A 194 11.39 -1.98 18.94
C ASP A 194 12.63 -1.99 18.03
N GLY A 195 12.41 -1.91 16.71
CA GLY A 195 13.46 -1.74 15.69
C GLY A 195 13.29 -0.41 14.96
N ASN A 196 14.32 0.45 15.05
CA ASN A 196 14.39 1.76 14.40
C ASN A 196 14.98 1.60 12.98
N GLY A 197 14.17 1.83 11.93
CA GLY A 197 14.59 1.70 10.54
C GLY A 197 15.28 2.95 9.99
N THR A 198 16.55 2.81 9.59
CA THR A 198 17.31 3.82 8.83
C THR A 198 17.48 3.33 7.40
N ARG A 199 17.36 4.23 6.40
CA ARG A 199 17.41 3.92 4.95
C ARG A 199 18.79 3.41 4.52
N GLU A 200 18.84 2.27 3.83
CA GLU A 200 20.02 1.82 3.06
C GLU A 200 19.60 1.24 1.69
N SER A 201 20.39 1.56 0.66
CA SER A 201 20.24 1.18 -0.75
C SER A 201 20.82 -0.21 -1.05
N GLU A 202 20.18 -0.94 -1.98
CA GLU A 202 20.65 -2.17 -2.69
C GLU A 202 21.30 -3.27 -1.83
N GLN A 203 20.86 -3.45 -0.58
CA GLN A 203 21.24 -4.61 0.21
C GLN A 203 20.25 -5.79 0.00
N PRO A 204 20.68 -7.05 0.21
CA PRO A 204 19.73 -8.15 0.37
C PRO A 204 18.69 -7.80 1.44
N ARG A 205 17.45 -8.31 1.32
CA ARG A 205 16.38 -8.05 2.31
C ARG A 205 16.95 -8.20 3.72
N SER A 206 16.65 -7.23 4.59
CA SER A 206 17.09 -7.32 5.97
C SER A 206 16.57 -8.63 6.58
N ALA A 207 17.31 -9.20 7.55
CA ALA A 207 16.86 -10.42 8.23
C ALA A 207 15.46 -10.23 8.84
N ASP A 208 15.16 -9.01 9.26
CA ASP A 208 13.85 -8.60 9.75
C ASP A 208 12.79 -8.70 8.63
N ASP A 209 12.99 -8.09 7.46
CA ASP A 209 12.04 -8.16 6.33
C ASP A 209 11.72 -9.60 5.89
N VAL A 210 12.74 -10.48 5.91
CA VAL A 210 12.57 -11.90 5.61
C VAL A 210 11.68 -12.56 6.67
N ALA A 211 11.95 -12.32 7.96
CA ALA A 211 11.16 -12.87 9.06
C ALA A 211 9.70 -12.34 9.05
N LEU A 212 9.50 -11.05 8.74
CA LEU A 212 8.16 -10.46 8.58
C LEU A 212 7.39 -11.11 7.44
N THR A 213 8.06 -11.30 6.29
CA THR A 213 7.45 -11.96 5.13
C THR A 213 7.05 -13.39 5.45
N GLN A 214 7.94 -14.17 6.06
CA GLN A 214 7.64 -15.55 6.46
C GLN A 214 6.51 -15.61 7.49
N GLY A 215 6.54 -14.75 8.50
CA GLY A 215 5.51 -14.70 9.54
C GLY A 215 4.14 -14.30 9.00
N PHE A 216 4.08 -13.35 8.07
CA PHE A 216 2.83 -12.98 7.39
C PHE A 216 2.28 -14.13 6.56
N LEU A 217 3.10 -14.71 5.67
CA LEU A 217 2.67 -15.81 4.80
C LEU A 217 2.24 -17.05 5.60
N GLN A 218 2.89 -17.33 6.73
CA GLN A 218 2.47 -18.40 7.65
C GLN A 218 1.06 -18.16 8.21
N ARG A 219 0.69 -16.91 8.55
CA ARG A 219 -0.66 -16.57 9.02
C ARG A 219 -1.70 -16.67 7.92
N VAL A 220 -1.33 -16.32 6.69
CA VAL A 220 -2.17 -16.48 5.49
C VAL A 220 -2.32 -17.97 5.09
N GLY A 221 -1.37 -18.82 5.48
CA GLY A 221 -1.37 -20.25 5.13
C GLY A 221 -0.73 -20.56 3.77
N ILE A 222 0.10 -19.65 3.25
CA ILE A 222 0.76 -19.75 1.94
C ILE A 222 2.28 -19.84 2.13
N SER A 223 2.98 -20.61 1.28
CA SER A 223 4.45 -20.63 1.29
C SER A 223 5.03 -19.52 0.40
N GLY A 224 6.21 -19.01 0.76
CA GLY A 224 6.92 -18.02 -0.07
C GLY A 224 7.25 -18.56 -1.46
N GLU A 225 7.67 -19.82 -1.57
CA GLU A 225 7.96 -20.49 -2.83
C GLU A 225 6.73 -20.56 -3.74
N TRP A 226 5.58 -20.95 -3.21
CA TRP A 226 4.33 -20.99 -3.96
C TRP A 226 3.96 -19.60 -4.48
N LEU A 227 4.07 -18.57 -3.63
CA LEU A 227 3.73 -17.20 -4.03
C LEU A 227 4.67 -16.69 -5.11
N GLU A 228 5.96 -16.97 -5.01
CA GLU A 228 6.96 -16.57 -5.99
C GLU A 228 6.70 -17.21 -7.37
N GLU A 229 6.47 -18.52 -7.41
CA GLU A 229 6.13 -19.24 -8.64
C GLU A 229 4.80 -18.74 -9.25
N ARG A 230 3.79 -18.53 -8.39
CA ARG A 230 2.49 -18.05 -8.84
C ARG A 230 2.58 -16.63 -9.38
N TRP A 231 3.37 -15.77 -8.75
CA TRP A 231 3.57 -14.38 -9.16
C TRP A 231 4.10 -14.26 -10.59
N HIS A 232 5.12 -15.03 -10.96
CA HIS A 232 5.65 -15.01 -12.33
C HIS A 232 4.62 -15.49 -13.35
N THR A 233 3.86 -16.53 -13.00
CA THR A 233 2.81 -17.06 -13.87
C THR A 233 1.69 -16.03 -14.09
N GLU A 234 1.24 -15.40 -13.02
CA GLU A 234 0.15 -14.42 -13.04
C GLU A 234 0.56 -13.10 -13.70
N LEU A 235 1.81 -12.64 -13.53
CA LEU A 235 2.33 -11.48 -14.24
C LEU A 235 2.22 -11.68 -15.76
N ALA A 236 2.74 -12.81 -16.26
CA ALA A 236 2.70 -13.12 -17.69
C ALA A 236 1.25 -13.25 -18.22
N LEU A 237 0.36 -13.89 -17.45
CA LEU A 237 -1.04 -14.05 -17.84
C LEU A 237 -1.79 -12.72 -17.88
N ARG A 238 -1.66 -11.88 -16.84
CA ARG A 238 -2.42 -10.64 -16.73
C ARG A 238 -1.88 -9.55 -17.65
N ALA A 239 -0.56 -9.48 -17.87
CA ALA A 239 0.04 -8.58 -18.83
C ALA A 239 -0.42 -8.85 -20.28
N ALA A 240 -0.70 -10.11 -20.62
CA ALA A 240 -1.12 -10.51 -21.97
C ALA A 240 -2.60 -10.22 -22.29
N VAL A 241 -3.44 -9.95 -21.28
CA VAL A 241 -4.88 -9.69 -21.43
C VAL A 241 -5.19 -8.19 -21.52
N GLY A 242 -4.20 -7.34 -21.19
CA GLY A 242 -4.23 -5.89 -21.34
C GLY A 242 -4.11 -5.41 -22.78
#